data_AF-A0A1S3CC76-F1
#
_entry.id   AF-A0A1S3CC76-F1
#
_cell.length_a   1.000
_cell.length_b   1.000
_cell.length_c   1.000
_cell.angle_alpha   90.00
_cell.angle_beta   90.00
_cell.angle_gamma   90.00
#
_symmetry.space_group_name_H-M   'P 1'
#
loop_
_entity.id
_entity.type
_entity.pdbx_description
1 polymer ?
#
loop_
_entity_poly.entity_id
_entity_poly.type
_entity_poly.pdbx_seq_one_letter_code
_entity_poly.pdbx_strand_id
1 'polypeptide(L)'
;MADESSKKDLAWKYGRLQNDQDINTFVYGFCSKVTKGGVYRLKQHLVGGYRNAIACKKCSDHVKEEIRDYMSKKKEIKEQRNLIVDIDVQDYGMEDEDVVQNRKNDKGKQTSLNAAYKKEMREHTIQRIARWFYDAGVPLNACTYDIFAPLIESIGQFGPGLKPPTYHELRVPCLKKELEATNELMSSHKAEWAKVGCTIMPDGWTDRRNRTLINFLVNSPKGTMFIESIDASSYVKDGKKMFELLDNFVERIGEANVVQVVTDSASANVMAGRLLEAKRPQLI
;
A
#
# COMPACT_ATOMS: atom_id res chain seq x y z
N MET A 1 -14.05 -22.60 -36.90
CA MET A 1 -14.96 -22.78 -35.76
C MET A 1 -14.58 -21.72 -34.74
N ALA A 2 -15.40 -20.67 -34.62
CA ALA A 2 -15.11 -19.53 -33.76
C ALA A 2 -15.47 -19.87 -32.30
N ASP A 3 -14.48 -19.62 -31.45
CA ASP A 3 -14.41 -19.88 -30.02
C ASP A 3 -15.69 -19.50 -29.24
N GLU A 4 -16.24 -20.48 -28.51
CA GLU A 4 -17.41 -20.38 -27.62
C GLU A 4 -17.19 -19.43 -26.42
N SER A 5 -15.99 -18.90 -26.24
CA SER A 5 -15.59 -18.01 -25.14
C SER A 5 -16.21 -16.59 -25.17
N SER A 6 -16.86 -16.16 -26.26
CA SER A 6 -17.43 -14.78 -26.37
C SER A 6 -18.87 -14.61 -25.85
N LYS A 7 -19.58 -15.69 -25.47
CA LYS A 7 -21.00 -15.66 -25.09
C LYS A 7 -21.24 -15.46 -23.58
N LYS A 8 -20.69 -14.40 -22.99
CA LYS A 8 -20.98 -14.02 -21.58
C LYS A 8 -22.18 -13.10 -21.39
N ASP A 9 -22.77 -12.58 -22.46
CA ASP A 9 -23.85 -11.59 -22.37
C ASP A 9 -25.25 -12.21 -22.47
N LEU A 10 -26.11 -11.98 -21.47
CA LEU A 10 -27.43 -12.58 -21.36
C LEU A 10 -28.32 -12.34 -22.59
N ALA A 11 -28.12 -11.21 -23.29
CA ALA A 11 -28.94 -10.85 -24.44
C ALA A 11 -28.75 -11.79 -25.64
N TRP A 12 -27.67 -12.57 -25.70
CA TRP A 12 -27.46 -13.60 -26.73
C TRP A 12 -28.47 -14.74 -26.66
N LYS A 13 -29.16 -14.95 -25.53
CA LYS A 13 -30.29 -15.90 -25.45
C LYS A 13 -31.47 -15.48 -26.34
N TYR A 14 -31.59 -14.18 -26.61
CA TYR A 14 -32.78 -13.57 -27.21
C TYR A 14 -32.54 -12.97 -28.60
N GLY A 15 -31.32 -13.12 -29.14
CA GLY A 15 -30.98 -12.68 -30.47
C GLY A 15 -29.73 -13.37 -30.99
N ARG A 16 -29.62 -13.44 -32.32
CA ARG A 16 -28.47 -14.03 -33.02
C ARG A 16 -27.90 -13.06 -34.02
N LEU A 17 -26.64 -13.24 -34.40
CA LEU A 17 -26.06 -12.50 -35.51
C LEU A 17 -26.76 -12.88 -36.82
N GLN A 18 -26.90 -11.91 -37.72
CA GLN A 18 -27.34 -12.19 -39.08
C GLN A 18 -26.22 -12.86 -39.90
N ASN A 19 -24.97 -12.48 -39.64
CA ASN A 19 -23.77 -13.06 -40.24
C ASN A 19 -22.67 -13.09 -39.16
N ASP A 20 -21.99 -14.22 -39.00
CA ASP A 20 -20.91 -14.40 -38.02
C ASP A 20 -19.70 -13.48 -38.28
N GLN A 21 -19.56 -12.96 -39.51
CA GLN A 21 -18.55 -11.96 -39.87
C GLN A 21 -18.96 -10.51 -39.55
N ASP A 22 -20.25 -10.24 -39.27
CA ASP A 22 -20.77 -8.93 -38.91
C ASP A 22 -21.39 -8.92 -37.51
N ILE A 23 -20.54 -8.64 -36.52
CA ILE A 23 -20.93 -8.56 -35.11
C ILE A 23 -21.89 -7.40 -34.79
N ASN A 24 -22.15 -6.49 -35.73
CA ASN A 24 -23.00 -5.33 -35.51
C ASN A 24 -24.44 -5.55 -35.92
N THR A 25 -24.77 -6.62 -36.63
CA THR A 25 -26.12 -6.85 -37.15
C THR A 25 -26.77 -8.06 -36.49
N PHE A 26 -27.84 -7.79 -35.73
CA PHE A 26 -28.56 -8.80 -34.96
C PHE A 26 -29.99 -9.01 -35.47
N VAL A 27 -30.42 -10.27 -35.43
CA VAL A 27 -31.80 -10.71 -35.63
C VAL A 27 -32.40 -11.08 -34.28
N TYR A 28 -33.55 -10.50 -33.98
CA TYR A 28 -34.22 -10.67 -32.68
C TYR A 28 -35.04 -11.94 -32.66
N GLY A 29 -34.95 -12.71 -31.58
CA GLY A 29 -35.65 -13.98 -31.44
C GLY A 29 -37.19 -13.85 -31.45
N PHE A 30 -37.74 -12.77 -30.91
CA PHE A 30 -39.20 -12.62 -30.74
C PHE A 30 -39.92 -11.98 -31.93
N CYS A 31 -39.28 -11.01 -32.59
CA CYS A 31 -39.93 -10.22 -33.65
C CYS A 31 -39.27 -10.37 -35.02
N SER A 32 -38.16 -11.12 -35.11
CA SER A 32 -37.35 -11.31 -36.32
C SER A 32 -36.89 -10.01 -36.99
N LYS A 33 -37.00 -8.87 -36.29
CA LYS A 33 -36.50 -7.60 -36.78
C LYS A 33 -34.99 -7.66 -36.85
N VAL A 34 -34.40 -7.00 -37.85
CA VAL A 34 -32.96 -6.84 -37.97
C VAL A 34 -32.59 -5.46 -37.46
N THR A 35 -31.60 -5.36 -36.57
CA THR A 35 -31.03 -4.06 -36.18
C THR A 35 -29.54 -4.04 -36.30
N LYS A 36 -29.02 -2.92 -36.82
CA LYS A 36 -27.60 -2.58 -36.84
C LYS A 36 -27.26 -1.80 -35.56
N GLY A 37 -26.21 -2.19 -34.84
CA GLY A 37 -25.75 -1.58 -33.58
C GLY A 37 -25.43 -2.58 -32.46
N GLY A 38 -25.25 -3.85 -32.81
CA GLY A 38 -24.74 -4.89 -31.93
C GLY A 38 -25.68 -5.29 -30.78
N VAL A 39 -25.13 -6.07 -29.85
CA VAL A 39 -25.85 -6.60 -28.68
C VAL A 39 -26.41 -5.51 -27.76
N TYR A 40 -25.84 -4.30 -27.81
CA TYR A 40 -26.33 -3.16 -27.04
C TYR A 40 -27.69 -2.68 -27.53
N ARG A 41 -27.87 -2.51 -28.86
CA ARG A 41 -29.18 -2.17 -29.42
C ARG A 41 -30.20 -3.29 -29.25
N LEU A 42 -29.75 -4.56 -29.27
CA LEU A 42 -30.59 -5.72 -28.95
C LEU A 42 -31.27 -5.54 -27.59
N LYS A 43 -30.52 -5.18 -26.54
CA LYS A 43 -31.08 -4.97 -25.20
C LYS A 43 -32.05 -3.78 -25.15
N GLN A 44 -31.72 -2.68 -25.83
CA GLN A 44 -32.58 -1.48 -25.83
C GLN A 44 -33.93 -1.74 -26.51
N HIS A 45 -33.97 -2.51 -27.59
CA HIS A 45 -35.23 -2.89 -28.25
C HIS A 45 -36.02 -3.91 -27.42
N LEU A 46 -35.37 -4.85 -26.72
CA LEU A 46 -36.06 -5.77 -25.81
C LEU A 46 -36.72 -5.02 -24.66
N VAL A 47 -35.97 -4.17 -23.93
CA VAL A 47 -36.46 -3.44 -22.75
C VAL A 47 -37.45 -2.33 -23.12
N GLY A 48 -37.24 -1.63 -24.24
CA GLY A 48 -38.03 -0.46 -24.65
C GLY A 48 -37.71 0.82 -23.87
N GLY A 49 -38.33 1.95 -24.25
CA GLY A 49 -38.19 3.24 -23.55
C GLY A 49 -36.99 4.10 -23.96
N TYR A 50 -36.22 3.70 -24.98
CA TYR A 50 -35.06 4.45 -25.47
C TYR A 50 -35.41 5.27 -26.72
N ARG A 51 -35.00 6.55 -26.75
CA ARG A 51 -35.26 7.47 -27.89
C ARG A 51 -34.78 6.94 -29.24
N ASN A 52 -33.70 6.16 -29.22
CA ASN A 52 -33.01 5.67 -30.43
C ASN A 52 -33.29 4.19 -30.72
N ALA A 53 -34.24 3.55 -30.04
CA ALA A 53 -34.60 2.15 -30.26
C ALA A 53 -36.11 1.95 -30.15
N ILE A 54 -36.73 1.46 -31.22
CA ILE A 54 -38.14 1.05 -31.22
C ILE A 54 -38.28 -0.14 -30.27
N ALA A 55 -39.28 -0.18 -29.40
CA ALA A 55 -39.50 -1.30 -28.48
C ALA A 55 -40.08 -2.55 -29.19
N CYS A 56 -39.74 -3.74 -28.70
CA CYS A 56 -40.30 -5.00 -29.17
C CYS A 56 -41.75 -5.16 -28.69
N LYS A 57 -42.70 -5.19 -29.63
CA LYS A 57 -44.12 -5.44 -29.32
C LYS A 57 -44.41 -6.91 -28.96
N LYS A 58 -43.52 -7.85 -29.29
CA LYS A 58 -43.68 -9.30 -29.09
C LYS A 58 -42.88 -9.85 -27.90
N CYS A 59 -42.12 -9.02 -27.21
CA CYS A 59 -41.34 -9.44 -26.05
C CYS A 59 -42.24 -9.51 -24.82
N SER A 60 -42.22 -10.63 -24.09
CA SER A 60 -42.92 -10.79 -22.82
C SER A 60 -42.30 -9.91 -21.73
N ASP A 61 -43.10 -9.49 -20.76
CA ASP A 61 -42.66 -8.56 -19.71
C ASP A 61 -41.57 -9.16 -18.81
N HIS A 62 -41.65 -10.47 -18.51
CA HIS A 62 -40.60 -11.20 -17.79
C HIS A 62 -39.22 -11.07 -18.45
N VAL A 63 -39.15 -11.17 -19.79
CA VAL A 63 -37.88 -11.05 -20.53
C VAL A 63 -37.39 -9.60 -20.54
N LYS A 64 -38.30 -8.61 -20.54
CA LYS A 64 -37.92 -7.19 -20.44
C LYS A 64 -37.28 -6.89 -19.09
N GLU A 65 -37.86 -7.41 -18.01
CA GLU A 65 -37.35 -7.25 -16.65
C GLU A 65 -35.98 -7.91 -16.48
N GLU A 66 -35.83 -9.17 -16.90
CA GLU A 66 -34.56 -9.91 -16.81
C GLU A 66 -33.39 -9.16 -17.48
N ILE A 67 -33.62 -8.60 -18.67
CA ILE A 67 -32.61 -7.82 -19.40
C ILE A 67 -32.35 -6.46 -18.74
N ARG A 68 -33.39 -5.83 -18.16
CA ARG A 68 -33.26 -4.55 -17.45
C ARG A 68 -32.41 -4.71 -16.18
N ASP A 69 -32.63 -5.78 -15.42
CA ASP A 69 -31.88 -6.08 -14.21
C ASP A 69 -30.42 -6.41 -14.53
N TYR A 70 -30.18 -7.21 -15.57
CA TYR A 70 -28.83 -7.50 -16.04
C TYR A 70 -28.07 -6.22 -16.45
N MET A 71 -28.74 -5.30 -17.16
CA MET A 71 -28.18 -4.00 -17.53
C MET A 71 -27.86 -3.13 -16.31
N SER A 72 -28.72 -3.13 -15.30
CA SER A 72 -28.54 -2.33 -14.07
C SER A 72 -27.40 -2.87 -13.22
N LYS A 73 -27.33 -4.19 -12.98
CA LYS A 73 -26.22 -4.83 -12.27
C LYS A 73 -24.87 -4.60 -12.96
N LYS A 74 -24.80 -4.70 -14.30
CA LYS A 74 -23.58 -4.37 -15.06
C LYS A 74 -23.16 -2.91 -14.92
N LYS A 75 -24.13 -1.98 -14.79
CA LYS A 75 -23.87 -0.56 -14.56
C LYS A 75 -23.33 -0.32 -13.15
N GLU A 76 -23.94 -0.91 -12.12
CA GLU A 76 -23.48 -0.84 -10.73
C GLU A 76 -22.06 -1.41 -10.58
N ILE A 77 -21.77 -2.59 -11.17
CA ILE A 77 -20.42 -3.18 -11.15
C ILE A 77 -19.40 -2.23 -11.81
N LYS A 78 -19.79 -1.55 -12.89
CA LYS A 78 -18.91 -0.57 -13.56
C LYS A 78 -18.71 0.68 -12.72
N GLU A 79 -19.73 1.14 -12.00
CA GLU A 79 -19.66 2.29 -11.09
C GLU A 79 -18.82 1.96 -9.84
N GLN A 80 -18.97 0.78 -9.24
CA GLN A 80 -18.12 0.28 -8.16
C GLN A 80 -16.66 0.09 -8.61
N ARG A 81 -16.43 -0.46 -9.81
CA ARG A 81 -15.08 -0.56 -10.40
C ARG A 81 -14.49 0.82 -10.76
N ASN A 82 -15.33 1.80 -11.07
CA ASN A 82 -14.88 3.18 -11.28
C ASN A 82 -14.62 3.95 -9.96
N LEU A 83 -15.02 3.40 -8.81
CA LEU A 83 -14.64 3.90 -7.48
C LEU A 83 -13.32 3.27 -6.99
N ILE A 84 -12.94 2.12 -7.54
CA ILE A 84 -11.66 1.43 -7.32
C ILE A 84 -10.84 1.53 -8.62
N VAL A 85 -10.31 2.72 -8.95
CA VAL A 85 -9.45 2.86 -10.15
C VAL A 85 -7.99 2.70 -9.79
N ASP A 86 -7.50 1.48 -10.02
CA ASP A 86 -6.20 1.11 -10.60
C ASP A 86 -4.94 1.82 -10.05
N ILE A 87 -4.41 1.32 -8.92
CA ILE A 87 -2.95 1.27 -8.73
C ILE A 87 -2.44 0.15 -9.64
N ASP A 88 -2.01 0.53 -10.84
CA ASP A 88 -1.23 -0.36 -11.71
C ASP A 88 0.19 -0.43 -11.10
N VAL A 89 0.42 -1.40 -10.19
CA VAL A 89 1.78 -1.80 -9.81
C VAL A 89 2.33 -2.57 -11.01
N GLN A 90 2.87 -1.83 -11.98
CA GLN A 90 3.65 -2.46 -13.05
C GLN A 90 5.02 -2.81 -12.47
N ASP A 91 5.16 -4.10 -12.19
CA ASP A 91 6.41 -4.82 -11.99
C ASP A 91 7.33 -4.56 -13.21
N TYR A 92 8.27 -3.63 -13.08
CA TYR A 92 9.35 -3.47 -14.05
C TYR A 92 10.43 -4.52 -13.76
N GLY A 93 10.11 -5.78 -14.08
CA GLY A 93 11.12 -6.78 -14.39
C GLY A 93 11.90 -6.30 -15.62
N MET A 94 13.22 -6.15 -15.48
CA MET A 94 14.11 -5.70 -16.54
C MET A 94 13.89 -6.49 -17.83
N GLU A 95 13.59 -5.81 -18.93
CA GLU A 95 13.59 -6.40 -20.26
C GLU A 95 15.05 -6.56 -20.70
N ASP A 96 15.55 -7.80 -20.71
CA ASP A 96 16.70 -8.15 -21.54
C ASP A 96 16.29 -8.01 -23.01
N GLU A 97 17.09 -7.24 -23.75
CA GLU A 97 16.99 -7.06 -25.19
C GLU A 97 17.04 -8.42 -25.88
N ASP A 98 15.95 -8.83 -26.52
CA ASP A 98 16.06 -9.61 -27.75
C ASP A 98 14.92 -9.30 -28.73
N VAL A 99 15.37 -8.83 -29.88
CA VAL A 99 14.61 -8.52 -31.08
C VAL A 99 13.89 -9.78 -31.56
N VAL A 100 12.59 -9.69 -31.89
CA VAL A 100 12.00 -10.23 -33.14
C VAL A 100 10.56 -9.75 -33.30
N GLN A 101 10.28 -9.28 -34.52
CA GLN A 101 9.03 -8.71 -34.99
C GLN A 101 7.86 -9.71 -34.93
N ASN A 102 6.70 -9.23 -34.46
CA ASN A 102 5.42 -9.60 -35.06
C ASN A 102 4.35 -8.53 -34.80
N ARG A 103 4.24 -7.59 -35.75
CA ARG A 103 3.11 -6.66 -35.85
C ARG A 103 1.85 -7.44 -36.22
N LYS A 104 0.91 -7.59 -35.27
CA LYS A 104 -0.50 -7.86 -35.59
C LYS A 104 -1.38 -6.76 -35.01
N ASN A 105 -1.78 -5.86 -35.91
CA ASN A 105 -2.90 -4.92 -35.85
C ASN A 105 -3.78 -4.97 -34.59
N ASP A 106 -3.45 -4.17 -33.57
CA ASP A 106 -4.41 -3.70 -32.59
C ASP A 106 -4.93 -2.32 -33.07
N LYS A 107 -5.86 -2.35 -34.04
CA LYS A 107 -6.48 -1.13 -34.56
C LYS A 107 -7.41 -0.55 -33.50
N GLY A 108 -6.86 0.37 -32.70
CA GLY A 108 -7.53 1.56 -32.20
C GLY A 108 -8.78 1.34 -31.36
N LYS A 109 -8.62 0.89 -30.11
CA LYS A 109 -9.56 1.30 -29.06
C LYS A 109 -9.41 2.81 -28.89
N GLN A 110 -10.40 3.57 -29.37
CA GLN A 110 -10.48 5.01 -29.10
C GLN A 110 -10.46 5.22 -27.59
N THR A 111 -9.36 5.76 -27.07
CA THR A 111 -9.24 6.15 -25.67
C THR A 111 -10.21 7.30 -25.44
N SER A 112 -11.05 7.19 -24.41
CA SER A 112 -11.92 8.31 -24.05
C SER A 112 -11.07 9.54 -23.74
N LEU A 113 -11.56 10.75 -24.04
CA LEU A 113 -10.86 12.00 -23.68
C LEU A 113 -10.46 12.03 -22.20
N ASN A 114 -11.31 11.50 -21.33
CA ASN A 114 -11.03 11.37 -19.89
C ASN A 114 -9.85 10.43 -19.60
N ALA A 115 -9.70 9.34 -20.36
CA ALA A 115 -8.59 8.41 -20.19
C ALA A 115 -7.26 9.00 -20.70
N ALA A 116 -7.30 9.72 -21.82
CA ALA A 116 -6.13 10.43 -22.35
C ALA A 116 -5.69 11.55 -21.39
N TYR A 117 -6.64 12.38 -20.92
CA TYR A 117 -6.39 13.44 -19.95
C TYR A 117 -5.82 12.90 -18.62
N LYS A 118 -6.39 11.81 -18.10
CA LYS A 118 -5.87 11.16 -16.89
C LYS A 118 -4.48 10.57 -17.09
N LYS A 119 -4.17 10.04 -18.28
CA LYS A 119 -2.84 9.52 -18.60
C LYS A 119 -1.79 10.64 -18.59
N GLU A 120 -2.07 11.76 -19.23
CA GLU A 120 -1.18 12.93 -19.28
C GLU A 120 -0.97 13.53 -17.88
N MET A 121 -2.06 13.70 -17.11
CA MET A 121 -1.99 14.17 -15.73
C MET A 121 -1.17 13.23 -14.84
N ARG A 122 -1.32 11.91 -15.01
CA ARG A 122 -0.52 10.91 -14.30
C ARG A 122 0.96 11.06 -14.66
N GLU A 123 1.30 11.09 -15.95
CA GLU A 123 2.68 11.22 -16.42
C GLU A 123 3.37 12.45 -15.82
N HIS A 124 2.72 13.61 -15.88
CA HIS A 124 3.24 14.83 -15.29
C HIS A 124 3.36 14.76 -13.76
N THR A 125 2.41 14.10 -13.07
CA THR A 125 2.47 13.90 -11.61
C THR A 125 3.63 12.99 -11.21
N ILE A 126 3.79 11.85 -11.90
CA ILE A 126 4.88 10.90 -11.67
C ILE A 126 6.23 11.56 -11.95
N GLN A 127 6.35 12.35 -13.01
CA GLN A 127 7.58 13.10 -13.31
C GLN A 127 7.97 14.08 -12.19
N ARG A 128 6.99 14.71 -11.52
CA ARG A 128 7.24 15.58 -10.36
C ARG A 128 7.67 14.81 -9.13
N ILE A 129 7.03 13.67 -8.86
CA ILE A 129 7.43 12.76 -7.76
C ILE A 129 8.87 12.29 -7.99
N ALA A 130 9.19 11.82 -9.19
CA ALA A 130 10.54 11.38 -9.54
C ALA A 130 11.59 12.50 -9.36
N ARG A 131 11.28 13.72 -9.81
CA ARG A 131 12.16 14.89 -9.59
C ARG A 131 12.42 15.15 -8.10
N TRP A 132 11.40 15.03 -7.25
CA TRP A 132 11.57 15.20 -5.81
C TRP A 132 12.45 14.10 -5.21
N PHE A 133 12.30 12.83 -5.63
CA PHE A 133 13.20 11.76 -5.22
C PHE A 133 14.67 12.06 -5.58
N TYR A 134 14.91 12.51 -6.81
CA TYR A 134 16.26 12.84 -7.28
C TYR A 134 16.86 14.04 -6.55
N ASP A 135 16.08 15.12 -6.39
CA ASP A 135 16.52 16.36 -5.75
C ASP A 135 16.81 16.18 -4.25
N ALA A 136 15.94 15.45 -3.55
CA ALA A 136 16.10 15.16 -2.12
C ALA A 136 17.04 13.98 -1.83
N GLY A 137 17.56 13.29 -2.85
CA GLY A 137 18.42 12.12 -2.69
C GLY A 137 17.73 10.93 -2.01
N VAL A 138 16.42 10.78 -2.22
CA VAL A 138 15.63 9.68 -1.63
C VAL A 138 15.91 8.39 -2.40
N PRO A 139 16.26 7.28 -1.72
CA PRO A 139 16.42 5.98 -2.37
C PRO A 139 15.16 5.57 -3.14
N LEU A 140 15.31 5.07 -4.37
CA LEU A 140 14.16 4.77 -5.25
C LEU A 140 13.23 3.70 -4.66
N ASN A 141 13.78 2.76 -3.88
CA ASN A 141 13.01 1.75 -3.17
C ASN A 141 12.07 2.34 -2.09
N ALA A 142 12.19 3.61 -1.72
CA ALA A 142 11.24 4.22 -0.78
C ALA A 142 9.79 4.24 -1.32
N CYS A 143 9.60 4.14 -2.65
CA CYS A 143 8.26 4.02 -3.24
C CYS A 143 7.61 2.65 -3.00
N THR A 144 8.37 1.64 -2.57
CA THR A 144 7.85 0.29 -2.28
C THR A 144 7.46 0.10 -0.83
N TYR A 145 7.65 1.11 0.03
CA TYR A 145 7.21 1.03 1.42
C TYR A 145 5.69 1.12 1.51
N ASP A 146 5.09 0.32 2.40
CA ASP A 146 3.64 0.19 2.54
C ASP A 146 2.90 1.53 2.75
N ILE A 147 3.59 2.51 3.36
CA ILE A 147 3.04 3.85 3.62
C ILE A 147 2.94 4.73 2.36
N PHE A 148 3.65 4.40 1.28
CA PHE A 148 3.74 5.25 0.10
C PHE A 148 2.40 5.33 -0.65
N ALA A 149 1.69 4.22 -0.85
CA ALA A 149 0.38 4.23 -1.50
C ALA A 149 -0.67 5.01 -0.68
N PRO A 150 -0.83 4.78 0.64
CA PRO A 150 -1.68 5.61 1.50
C PRO A 150 -1.33 7.10 1.50
N LEU A 151 -0.04 7.46 1.41
CA LEU A 151 0.40 8.85 1.28
C LEU A 151 -0.14 9.49 -0.01
N ILE A 152 0.05 8.82 -1.16
CA ILE A 152 -0.44 9.32 -2.45
C ILE A 152 -1.97 9.41 -2.46
N GLU A 153 -2.65 8.41 -1.90
CA GLU A 153 -4.10 8.41 -1.76
C GLU A 153 -4.58 9.60 -0.92
N SER A 154 -3.95 9.86 0.23
CA SER A 154 -4.31 10.97 1.13
C SER A 154 -4.15 12.33 0.45
N ILE A 155 -3.07 12.52 -0.32
CA ILE A 155 -2.87 13.73 -1.14
C ILE A 155 -3.99 13.86 -2.18
N GLY A 156 -4.34 12.76 -2.85
CA GLY A 156 -5.40 12.73 -3.86
C GLY A 156 -6.80 13.01 -3.28
N GLN A 157 -7.10 12.46 -2.11
CA GLN A 157 -8.37 12.66 -1.39
C GLN A 157 -8.52 14.10 -0.89
N PHE A 158 -7.43 14.76 -0.46
CA PHE A 158 -7.47 16.19 -0.13
C PHE A 158 -7.81 17.05 -1.36
N GLY A 159 -7.18 16.74 -2.50
CA GLY A 159 -7.41 17.44 -3.77
C GLY A 159 -6.67 18.79 -3.88
N PRO A 160 -7.08 19.65 -4.83
CA PRO A 160 -6.44 20.94 -5.06
C PRO A 160 -6.48 21.84 -3.80
N GLY A 161 -5.35 22.47 -3.48
CA GLY A 161 -5.25 23.41 -2.35
C GLY A 161 -4.50 22.90 -1.13
N LEU A 162 -4.06 21.63 -1.13
CA LEU A 162 -3.15 21.13 -0.09
C LEU A 162 -1.87 21.97 -0.10
N LYS A 163 -1.57 22.62 1.03
CA LYS A 163 -0.27 23.25 1.24
C LYS A 163 0.72 22.17 1.67
N PRO A 164 1.92 22.10 1.07
CA PRO A 164 2.96 21.19 1.55
C PRO A 164 3.26 21.43 3.04
N PRO A 165 3.59 20.39 3.80
CA PRO A 165 3.97 20.55 5.20
C PRO A 165 5.26 21.38 5.30
N THR A 166 5.32 22.24 6.30
CA THR A 166 6.51 23.01 6.61
C THR A 166 7.57 22.16 7.32
N TYR A 167 8.82 22.59 7.27
CA TYR A 167 9.91 21.95 8.03
C TYR A 167 9.58 21.83 9.53
N HIS A 168 8.97 22.87 10.11
CA HIS A 168 8.61 22.87 11.51
C HIS A 168 7.51 21.84 11.82
N GLU A 169 6.48 21.74 10.97
CA GLU A 169 5.41 20.74 11.14
C GLU A 169 5.95 19.31 11.10
N LEU A 170 6.85 19.00 10.16
CA LEU A 170 7.46 17.68 10.08
C LEU A 170 8.34 17.38 11.30
N ARG A 171 9.22 18.33 11.67
CA ARG A 171 10.23 18.12 12.72
C ARG A 171 9.64 17.99 14.12
N VAL A 172 8.53 18.68 14.41
CA VAL A 172 8.03 18.80 15.79
C VAL A 172 6.67 18.11 15.98
N PRO A 173 5.53 18.65 15.53
CA PRO A 173 4.23 18.04 15.82
C PRO A 173 4.01 16.71 15.11
N CYS A 174 4.42 16.55 13.84
CA CYS A 174 4.28 15.26 13.14
C CYS A 174 5.15 14.18 13.78
N LEU A 175 6.44 14.47 14.01
CA LEU A 175 7.35 13.53 14.66
C LEU A 175 6.86 13.13 16.07
N LYS A 176 6.32 14.09 16.83
CA LYS A 176 5.75 13.80 18.15
C LYS A 176 4.56 12.83 18.08
N LYS A 177 3.65 13.04 17.12
CA LYS A 177 2.51 12.13 16.90
C LYS A 177 2.96 10.73 16.51
N GLU A 178 3.95 10.60 15.62
CA GLU A 178 4.51 9.29 15.25
C GLU A 178 5.18 8.60 16.44
N LEU A 179 5.87 9.36 17.31
CA LEU A 179 6.45 8.82 18.54
C LEU A 179 5.37 8.32 19.51
N GLU A 180 4.27 9.05 19.65
CA GLU A 180 3.12 8.65 20.48
C GLU A 180 2.47 7.38 19.92
N ALA A 181 2.17 7.34 18.62
CA ALA A 181 1.60 6.16 17.95
C ALA A 181 2.51 4.93 18.06
N THR A 182 3.81 5.11 17.90
CA THR A 182 4.80 4.04 18.08
C THR A 182 4.79 3.53 19.53
N ASN A 183 4.75 4.42 20.52
CA ASN A 183 4.68 4.03 21.93
C ASN A 183 3.39 3.28 22.27
N GLU A 184 2.25 3.66 21.69
CA GLU A 184 0.98 2.96 21.85
C GLU A 184 1.04 1.55 21.27
N LEU A 185 1.58 1.38 20.06
CA LEU A 185 1.81 0.07 19.44
C LEU A 185 2.67 -0.84 20.33
N MET A 186 3.67 -0.24 20.97
CA MET A 186 4.62 -0.92 21.86
C MET A 186 4.09 -1.18 23.28
N SER A 187 2.96 -0.59 23.69
CA SER A 187 2.41 -0.70 25.05
C SER A 187 2.20 -2.16 25.49
N SER A 188 1.79 -2.99 24.55
CA SER A 188 1.48 -4.40 24.80
C SER A 188 2.72 -5.26 25.06
N HIS A 189 3.92 -4.82 24.66
CA HIS A 189 5.19 -5.45 25.05
C HIS A 189 5.58 -5.00 26.46
N LYS A 190 5.45 -3.70 26.77
CA LYS A 190 5.75 -3.15 28.11
C LYS A 190 4.91 -3.84 29.20
N ALA A 191 3.63 -4.11 28.91
CA ALA A 191 2.74 -4.83 29.82
C ALA A 191 3.13 -6.30 30.07
N GLU A 192 3.87 -6.92 29.16
CA GLU A 192 4.35 -8.29 29.29
C GLU A 192 5.61 -8.37 30.15
N TRP A 193 6.46 -7.35 30.14
CA TRP A 193 7.66 -7.30 30.98
C TRP A 193 7.34 -7.49 32.47
N ALA A 194 6.19 -7.00 32.93
CA ALA A 194 5.73 -7.23 34.31
C ALA A 194 5.33 -8.67 34.63
N LYS A 195 5.06 -9.50 33.61
CA LYS A 195 4.59 -10.88 33.77
C LYS A 195 5.72 -11.90 33.68
N VAL A 196 6.61 -11.70 32.70
CA VAL A 196 7.67 -12.67 32.35
C VAL A 196 9.07 -12.09 32.44
N GLY A 197 9.17 -10.78 32.73
CA GLY A 197 10.42 -10.06 32.72
C GLY A 197 10.90 -9.69 31.31
N CYS A 198 12.02 -8.98 31.25
CA CYS A 198 12.69 -8.59 30.02
C CYS A 198 14.20 -8.59 30.18
N THR A 199 14.90 -8.61 29.04
CA THR A 199 16.37 -8.50 28.94
C THR A 199 16.72 -7.15 28.35
N ILE A 200 17.59 -6.39 29.02
CA ILE A 200 18.14 -5.16 28.46
C ILE A 200 19.40 -5.51 27.67
N MET A 201 19.51 -5.01 26.44
CA MET A 201 20.63 -5.26 25.54
C MET A 201 21.18 -3.92 25.04
N PRO A 202 22.17 -3.32 25.72
CA PRO A 202 22.93 -2.20 25.19
C PRO A 202 23.87 -2.70 24.07
N ASP A 203 23.80 -2.06 22.92
CA ASP A 203 24.71 -2.31 21.80
C ASP A 203 25.42 -1.02 21.39
N GLY A 204 26.73 -0.98 21.58
CA GLY A 204 27.55 0.20 21.38
C GLY A 204 28.40 0.10 20.12
N TRP A 205 28.33 1.11 19.25
CA TRP A 205 29.24 1.22 18.11
C TRP A 205 29.96 2.56 18.11
N THR A 206 31.23 2.53 17.71
CA THR A 206 32.06 3.74 17.61
C THR A 206 32.46 3.94 16.15
N ASP A 207 32.23 5.15 15.64
CA ASP A 207 32.61 5.52 14.29
C ASP A 207 34.11 5.88 14.19
N ARG A 208 34.60 6.06 12.96
CA ARG A 208 36.01 6.45 12.71
C ARG A 208 36.38 7.85 13.23
N ARG A 209 35.41 8.65 13.65
CA ARG A 209 35.59 9.99 14.23
C ARG A 209 35.52 9.96 15.76
N ASN A 210 35.58 8.78 16.38
CA ASN A 210 35.42 8.57 17.82
C ASN A 210 34.07 9.05 18.38
N ARG A 211 33.02 9.06 17.54
CA ARG A 211 31.66 9.22 18.05
C ARG A 211 31.13 7.86 18.42
N THR A 212 30.63 7.73 19.64
CA THR A 212 30.07 6.47 20.12
C THR A 212 28.59 6.63 20.38
N LEU A 213 27.79 5.75 19.79
CA LEU A 213 26.36 5.64 20.06
C LEU A 213 26.08 4.30 20.72
N ILE A 214 25.25 4.31 21.76
CA ILE A 214 24.75 3.10 22.42
C ILE A 214 23.27 2.99 22.14
N ASN A 215 22.87 1.93 21.46
CA ASN A 215 21.48 1.59 21.23
C ASN A 215 20.98 0.73 22.39
N PHE A 216 19.85 1.12 22.98
CA PHE A 216 19.18 0.34 23.99
C PHE A 216 18.04 -0.44 23.41
N LEU A 217 18.18 -1.75 23.47
CA LEU A 217 17.16 -2.70 23.08
C LEU A 217 16.61 -3.40 24.33
N VAL A 218 15.32 -3.70 24.33
CA VAL A 218 14.69 -4.52 25.37
C VAL A 218 14.06 -5.73 24.69
N ASN A 219 14.46 -6.93 25.10
CA ASN A 219 13.95 -8.18 24.57
C ASN A 219 13.01 -8.89 25.54
N SER A 220 11.97 -9.49 24.99
CA SER A 220 10.95 -10.29 25.69
C SER A 220 10.47 -11.42 24.76
N PRO A 221 9.72 -12.43 25.25
CA PRO A 221 9.19 -13.50 24.39
C PRO A 221 8.35 -13.00 23.20
N LYS A 222 7.72 -11.84 23.31
CA LYS A 222 6.97 -11.20 22.22
C LYS A 222 7.81 -10.43 21.22
N GLY A 223 9.09 -10.24 21.51
CA GLY A 223 10.07 -9.67 20.60
C GLY A 223 10.97 -8.63 21.24
N THR A 224 11.84 -8.08 20.40
CA THR A 224 12.80 -7.04 20.73
C THR A 224 12.26 -5.66 20.37
N MET A 225 12.42 -4.71 21.27
CA MET A 225 12.07 -3.31 21.09
C MET A 225 13.29 -2.42 21.17
N PHE A 226 13.44 -1.52 20.20
CA PHE A 226 14.32 -0.37 20.36
C PHE A 226 13.66 0.67 21.28
N ILE A 227 14.40 1.11 22.30
CA ILE A 227 13.93 2.10 23.26
C ILE A 227 14.49 3.47 22.95
N GLU A 228 15.82 3.58 22.87
CA GLU A 228 16.50 4.82 22.53
C GLU A 228 17.95 4.57 22.11
N SER A 229 18.59 5.61 21.58
CA SER A 229 20.02 5.64 21.32
C SER A 229 20.63 6.83 22.06
N ILE A 230 21.76 6.62 22.74
CA ILE A 230 22.44 7.64 23.53
C ILE A 230 23.81 7.93 22.91
N ASP A 231 24.12 9.23 22.75
CA ASP A 231 25.48 9.66 22.45
C ASP A 231 26.37 9.51 23.68
N ALA A 232 27.28 8.55 23.59
CA ALA A 232 28.20 8.17 24.64
C ALA A 232 29.67 8.48 24.29
N SER A 233 29.90 9.34 23.29
CA SER A 233 31.24 9.73 22.82
C SER A 233 32.14 10.25 23.95
N SER A 234 31.56 10.85 24.99
CA SER A 234 32.28 11.38 26.16
C SER A 234 32.39 10.40 27.35
N TYR A 235 31.85 9.18 27.23
CA TYR A 235 31.62 8.28 28.36
C TYR A 235 32.10 6.83 28.17
N VAL A 236 32.16 6.30 26.94
CA VAL A 236 32.28 4.84 26.70
C VAL A 236 33.56 4.18 27.22
N LYS A 237 34.64 4.92 27.43
CA LYS A 237 35.88 4.35 27.99
C LYS A 237 35.88 4.24 29.52
N ASP A 238 34.84 4.77 30.18
CA ASP A 238 34.72 4.79 31.63
C ASP A 238 33.64 3.80 32.08
N GLY A 239 34.07 2.67 32.66
CA GLY A 239 33.17 1.65 33.16
C GLY A 239 32.22 2.13 34.26
N LYS A 240 32.55 3.21 34.99
CA LYS A 240 31.64 3.81 35.97
C LYS A 240 30.50 4.57 35.31
N LYS A 241 30.80 5.35 34.27
CA LYS A 241 29.76 6.07 33.53
C LYS A 241 28.88 5.12 32.73
N MET A 242 29.46 4.04 32.20
CA MET A 242 28.68 2.96 31.61
C MET A 242 27.75 2.33 32.65
N PHE A 243 28.26 2.04 33.85
CA PHE A 243 27.43 1.56 34.96
C PHE A 243 26.28 2.52 35.27
N GLU A 244 26.54 3.82 35.48
CA GLU A 244 25.48 4.82 35.74
C GLU A 244 24.41 4.82 34.66
N LEU A 245 24.82 4.67 33.40
CA LEU A 245 23.92 4.66 32.27
C LEU A 245 23.03 3.40 32.25
N LEU A 246 23.61 2.21 32.44
CA LEU A 246 22.84 0.97 32.53
C LEU A 246 21.94 0.94 33.77
N ASP A 247 22.45 1.46 34.89
CA ASP A 247 21.76 1.58 36.18
C ASP A 247 20.48 2.41 36.04
N ASN A 248 20.60 3.61 35.47
CA ASN A 248 19.46 4.48 35.17
C ASN A 248 18.46 3.81 34.21
N PHE A 249 18.95 3.03 33.26
CA PHE A 249 18.09 2.33 32.30
C PHE A 249 17.28 1.21 32.99
N VAL A 250 17.91 0.43 33.86
CA VAL A 250 17.23 -0.58 34.69
C VAL A 250 16.15 0.08 35.55
N GLU A 251 16.46 1.19 36.21
CA GLU A 251 15.50 1.94 37.03
C GLU A 251 14.30 2.43 36.20
N ARG A 252 14.55 2.95 35.00
CA ARG A 252 13.49 3.44 34.11
C ARG A 252 12.58 2.34 33.57
N ILE A 253 13.12 1.16 33.26
CA ILE A 253 12.32 -0.01 32.87
C ILE A 253 11.57 -0.60 34.08
N GLY A 254 12.12 -0.39 35.29
CA GLY A 254 11.63 -0.92 36.54
C GLY A 254 12.35 -2.23 36.85
N GLU A 255 13.14 -2.23 37.92
CA GLU A 255 13.99 -3.35 38.33
C GLU A 255 13.24 -4.68 38.45
N ALA A 256 11.99 -4.66 38.92
CA ALA A 256 11.14 -5.85 39.02
C ALA A 256 10.77 -6.47 37.65
N ASN A 257 10.89 -5.71 36.56
CA ASN A 257 10.62 -6.16 35.21
C ASN A 257 11.89 -6.67 34.49
N VAL A 258 13.08 -6.47 35.06
CA VAL A 258 14.35 -6.81 34.42
C VAL A 258 14.86 -8.14 34.99
N VAL A 259 15.15 -9.09 34.10
CA VAL A 259 15.72 -10.39 34.47
C VAL A 259 17.24 -10.37 34.32
N GLN A 260 17.73 -9.76 33.25
CA GLN A 260 19.14 -9.74 32.92
C GLN A 260 19.54 -8.54 32.07
N VAL A 261 20.82 -8.21 32.09
CA VAL A 261 21.44 -7.20 31.22
C VAL A 261 22.56 -7.85 30.41
N VAL A 262 22.41 -7.89 29.09
CA VAL A 262 23.36 -8.57 28.18
C VAL A 262 24.16 -7.54 27.41
N THR A 263 25.46 -7.45 27.70
CA THR A 263 26.41 -6.56 27.00
C THR A 263 27.45 -7.36 26.22
N ASP A 264 28.18 -6.70 25.33
CA ASP A 264 29.39 -7.29 24.74
C ASP A 264 30.54 -7.41 25.77
N SER A 265 31.67 -7.96 25.32
CA SER A 265 32.87 -8.20 26.15
C SER A 265 33.81 -6.99 26.26
N ALA A 266 33.41 -5.78 25.83
CA ALA A 266 34.23 -4.59 25.98
C ALA A 266 34.55 -4.33 27.46
N SER A 267 35.77 -3.86 27.75
CA SER A 267 36.27 -3.73 29.13
C SER A 267 35.42 -2.82 30.01
N ALA A 268 34.86 -1.75 29.45
CA ALA A 268 33.94 -0.85 30.15
C ALA A 268 32.62 -1.56 30.52
N ASN A 269 32.09 -2.39 29.63
CA ASN A 269 30.87 -3.17 29.85
C ASN A 269 31.08 -4.26 30.91
N VAL A 270 32.22 -4.96 30.86
CA VAL A 270 32.57 -5.96 31.90
C VAL A 270 32.67 -5.30 33.29
N MET A 271 33.28 -4.12 33.37
CA MET A 271 33.32 -3.36 34.63
C MET A 271 31.93 -2.93 35.07
N ALA A 272 31.12 -2.40 34.15
CA ALA A 272 29.77 -1.95 34.44
C ALA A 272 28.85 -3.10 34.90
N GLY A 273 28.96 -4.27 34.26
CA GLY A 273 28.25 -5.49 34.62
C GLY A 273 28.56 -5.93 36.04
N ARG A 274 29.85 -5.96 36.43
CA ARG A 274 30.24 -6.29 37.83
C ARG A 274 29.69 -5.30 38.86
N LEU A 275 29.64 -4.01 38.51
CA LEU A 275 29.07 -2.99 39.38
C LEU A 275 27.54 -3.14 39.48
N LEU A 276 26.87 -3.50 38.38
CA LEU A 276 25.45 -3.83 38.36
C LEU A 276 25.13 -5.06 39.21
N GLU A 277 25.87 -6.16 39.04
CA GLU A 277 25.74 -7.38 39.85
C GLU A 277 25.90 -7.08 41.35
N ALA A 278 26.86 -6.22 41.71
CA ALA A 278 27.08 -5.82 43.09
C ALA A 278 25.92 -4.97 43.65
N LYS A 279 25.34 -4.08 42.85
CA LYS A 279 24.18 -3.26 43.28
C LYS A 279 22.87 -4.07 43.28
N ARG A 280 22.73 -5.02 42.35
CA ARG A 280 21.50 -5.80 42.10
C ARG A 280 21.81 -7.30 41.96
N PRO A 281 22.01 -8.01 43.08
CA PRO A 281 22.40 -9.42 43.07
C PRO A 281 21.40 -10.38 42.41
N GLN A 282 20.17 -9.92 42.18
CA GLN A 282 19.09 -10.69 41.55
C GLN A 282 19.06 -10.59 40.03
N LEU A 283 19.81 -9.66 39.43
CA LEU A 283 19.95 -9.59 37.98
C LEU A 283 21.01 -10.60 37.52
N ILE A 284 20.70 -11.28 36.40
CA ILE A 284 21.63 -12.20 35.71
C ILE A 284 22.43 -11.45 34.66
#